data_AF-A0ABD3R2U2-F1
#
_entry.id   AF-A0ABD3R2U2-F1
#
_cell.length_a   1.000
_cell.length_b   1.000
_cell.length_c   1.000
_cell.angle_alpha   90.00
_cell.angle_beta   90.00
_cell.angle_gamma   90.00
#
_symmetry.space_group_name_H-M   'P 1'
#
loop_
_entity.id
_entity.type
_entity.pdbx_description
1 polymer ?
#
loop_
_entity_poly.entity_id
_entity_poly.type
_entity_poly.pdbx_seq_one_letter_code
_entity_poly.pdbx_strand_id
1 'polypeptide(L)'
;MIHKGQWIILPYSSICNLPGLRVSPPGVVLQRERHPRWICDYSWLHVNGDTLPLAAVEAMQFGHALDRILREVLLADPARGPIYLLKLDISDSFYRIGLTVDDIPKLGVAFPSLPHQETLIAFPLVLPMGWTNSPPIFSTATETIADLANARLATGTTALPHPLDDLAKSIPPVEPLPPTCQYNIPSIPRDPALPRPAGQLSYVDVFVNDFVGLGQDDPHSSSNQRRVHRILLHAINDVFRPLEPGDPPEQQEPVSLNKL
;
A
#
# COMPACT_ATOMS: atom_id res chain seq x y z
N MET A 1 3.51 -12.17 -13.24
CA MET A 1 4.82 -11.55 -13.01
C MET A 1 5.50 -11.25 -14.35
N ILE A 2 5.82 -12.25 -15.18
CA ILE A 2 6.44 -12.01 -16.50
C ILE A 2 5.54 -11.23 -17.46
N HIS A 3 4.31 -11.71 -17.72
CA HIS A 3 3.35 -10.99 -18.57
C HIS A 3 2.98 -9.59 -18.05
N LYS A 4 3.14 -9.35 -16.74
CA LYS A 4 2.94 -8.04 -16.11
C LYS A 4 4.15 -7.11 -16.25
N GLY A 5 5.22 -7.53 -16.94
CA GLY A 5 6.47 -6.75 -17.06
C GLY A 5 7.23 -6.57 -15.74
N GLN A 6 6.94 -7.34 -14.70
CA GLN A 6 7.56 -7.18 -13.38
C GLN A 6 8.87 -7.97 -13.28
N TRP A 7 9.03 -9.01 -14.09
CA TRP A 7 10.16 -9.94 -14.05
C TRP A 7 10.55 -10.34 -15.47
N ILE A 8 11.84 -10.57 -15.67
CA ILE A 8 12.39 -11.15 -16.89
C ILE A 8 13.11 -12.46 -16.56
N ILE A 9 13.18 -13.37 -17.53
CA ILE A 9 13.93 -14.61 -17.42
C ILE A 9 14.98 -14.63 -18.52
N LEU A 10 16.23 -14.89 -18.15
CA LEU A 10 17.35 -14.95 -19.07
C LEU A 10 18.11 -16.27 -18.89
N PRO A 11 18.63 -16.86 -19.99
CA PRO A 11 19.60 -17.94 -19.90
C PRO A 11 20.83 -17.55 -19.11
N TYR A 12 21.29 -18.41 -18.20
CA TYR A 12 22.52 -18.18 -17.44
C TYR A 12 23.74 -18.00 -18.35
N SER A 13 23.79 -18.74 -19.47
CA SER A 13 24.83 -18.64 -20.50
C SER A 13 25.00 -17.22 -21.05
N SER A 14 23.91 -16.46 -21.16
CA SER A 14 23.90 -15.09 -21.68
C SER A 14 24.30 -14.04 -20.64
N ILE A 15 24.21 -14.37 -19.34
CA ILE A 15 24.36 -13.40 -18.24
C ILE A 15 25.48 -13.75 -17.25
N CYS A 16 26.18 -14.87 -17.44
CA CYS A 16 27.20 -15.36 -16.51
C CYS A 16 28.36 -14.37 -16.29
N ASN A 17 28.58 -13.46 -17.24
CA ASN A 17 29.62 -12.42 -17.16
C ASN A 17 29.08 -11.06 -16.70
N LEU A 18 27.81 -10.95 -16.27
CA LEU A 18 27.27 -9.70 -15.76
C LEU A 18 27.99 -9.28 -14.47
N PRO A 19 28.52 -8.05 -14.39
CA PRO A 19 29.15 -7.55 -13.17
C PRO A 19 28.16 -7.56 -12.00
N GLY A 20 28.60 -8.07 -10.86
CA GLY A 20 27.80 -8.09 -9.63
C GLY A 20 26.64 -9.10 -9.64
N LEU A 21 26.59 -10.02 -10.61
CA LEU A 21 25.60 -11.09 -10.64
C LEU A 21 25.59 -11.87 -9.32
N ARG A 22 24.43 -11.93 -8.68
CA ARG A 22 24.15 -12.83 -7.55
C ARG A 22 22.87 -13.60 -7.85
N VAL A 23 22.85 -14.86 -7.41
CA VAL A 23 21.73 -15.77 -7.65
C VAL A 23 21.25 -16.35 -6.32
N SER A 24 20.08 -15.93 -5.90
CA SER A 24 19.38 -16.44 -4.71
C SER A 24 18.51 -17.65 -5.07
N PRO A 25 18.33 -18.61 -4.15
CA PRO A 25 17.41 -19.72 -4.35
C PRO A 25 15.97 -19.22 -4.18
N PRO A 26 15.04 -19.76 -4.99
CA PRO A 26 13.62 -19.55 -4.76
C PRO A 26 13.11 -20.48 -3.66
N GLY A 27 12.00 -20.07 -3.05
CA GLY A 27 11.20 -20.93 -2.17
C GLY A 27 9.73 -20.78 -2.47
N VAL A 28 8.93 -21.70 -1.92
CA VAL A 28 7.47 -21.65 -2.02
C VAL A 28 6.87 -21.87 -0.64
N VAL A 29 6.02 -20.95 -0.23
CA VAL A 29 5.22 -21.07 1.00
C VAL A 29 3.81 -21.47 0.62
N LEU A 30 3.37 -22.64 1.10
CA LEU A 30 1.99 -23.08 0.91
C LEU A 30 1.03 -22.19 1.70
N GLN A 31 -0.11 -21.86 1.10
CA GLN A 31 -1.16 -21.08 1.75
C GLN A 31 -2.46 -21.88 1.79
N ARG A 32 -3.17 -21.81 2.91
CA ARG A 32 -4.50 -22.44 3.02
C ARG A 32 -5.48 -21.71 2.10
N GLU A 33 -6.21 -22.49 1.29
CA GLU A 33 -7.28 -21.99 0.40
C GLU A 33 -6.83 -20.86 -0.55
N ARG A 34 -5.52 -20.79 -0.84
CA ARG A 34 -4.90 -19.77 -1.69
C ARG A 34 -3.76 -20.38 -2.49
N HIS A 35 -3.39 -19.73 -3.58
CA HIS A 35 -2.21 -20.13 -4.34
C HIS A 35 -0.94 -20.05 -3.48
N PRO A 36 0.01 -20.99 -3.63
CA PRO A 36 1.30 -20.91 -2.96
C PRO A 36 2.03 -19.61 -3.31
N ARG A 37 2.77 -19.06 -2.35
CA ARG A 37 3.56 -17.83 -2.56
C ARG A 37 5.00 -18.16 -2.87
N TRP A 38 5.44 -17.63 -4.02
CA TRP A 38 6.85 -17.54 -4.36
C TRP A 38 7.57 -16.60 -3.39
N ILE A 39 8.71 -17.03 -2.86
CA ILE A 39 9.61 -16.25 -2.01
C ILE A 39 11.04 -16.35 -2.55
N CYS A 40 11.85 -15.32 -2.28
CA CYS A 40 13.25 -15.26 -2.69
C CYS A 40 14.11 -15.10 -1.44
N ASP A 41 15.10 -15.97 -1.24
CA ASP A 41 16.03 -15.83 -0.12
C ASP A 41 17.22 -14.93 -0.50
N TYR A 42 17.03 -13.61 -0.32
CA TYR A 42 18.11 -12.64 -0.51
C TYR A 42 19.07 -12.57 0.68
N SER A 43 18.93 -13.42 1.71
CA SER A 43 20.02 -13.61 2.68
C SER A 43 21.11 -14.51 2.10
N TRP A 44 20.75 -15.37 1.15
CA TRP A 44 21.69 -16.17 0.37
C TRP A 44 22.65 -15.27 -0.43
N LEU A 45 23.92 -15.66 -0.50
CA LEU A 45 25.01 -14.83 -1.07
C LEU A 45 25.04 -13.39 -0.52
N HIS A 46 24.59 -13.21 0.73
CA HIS A 46 24.66 -11.97 1.49
C HIS A 46 24.05 -10.75 0.80
N VAL A 47 23.08 -10.90 -0.12
CA VAL A 47 22.45 -9.75 -0.82
C VAL A 47 21.88 -8.76 0.21
N ASN A 48 21.08 -9.23 1.15
CA ASN A 48 20.52 -8.42 2.23
C ASN A 48 21.58 -7.93 3.23
N GLY A 49 22.61 -8.74 3.50
CA GLY A 49 23.68 -8.39 4.44
C GLY A 49 24.59 -7.27 3.92
N ASP A 50 24.82 -7.24 2.61
CA ASP A 50 25.64 -6.23 1.92
C ASP A 50 24.81 -5.03 1.42
N THR A 51 23.48 -5.11 1.52
CA THR A 51 22.60 -4.01 1.09
C THR A 51 22.81 -2.81 2.00
N LEU A 52 23.20 -1.69 1.40
CA LEU A 52 23.35 -0.44 2.13
C LEU A 52 21.96 0.11 2.52
N PRO A 53 21.79 0.63 3.75
CA PRO A 53 20.53 1.20 4.23
C PRO A 53 20.35 2.63 3.69
N LEU A 54 20.28 2.76 2.36
CA LEU A 54 20.10 4.05 1.68
C LEU A 54 18.62 4.45 1.58
N ALA A 55 17.71 3.51 1.80
CA ALA A 55 16.29 3.79 1.86
C ALA A 55 15.95 4.50 3.18
N ALA A 56 14.93 5.37 3.18
CA ALA A 56 14.46 6.05 4.38
C ALA A 56 13.77 5.04 5.31
N VAL A 57 14.55 4.39 6.19
CA VAL A 57 14.07 3.39 7.13
C VAL A 57 13.05 4.00 8.11
N GLU A 58 13.19 5.28 8.40
CA GLU A 58 12.25 6.06 9.21
C GLU A 58 10.83 6.15 8.62
N ALA A 59 10.68 5.95 7.30
CA ALA A 59 9.36 5.85 6.67
C ALA A 59 8.66 4.52 7.03
N MET A 60 9.40 3.50 7.49
CA MET A 60 8.80 2.28 8.03
C MET A 60 8.29 2.50 9.44
N GLN A 61 7.26 3.34 9.59
CA GLN A 61 6.62 3.64 10.87
C GLN A 61 5.71 2.50 11.37
N PHE A 62 6.18 1.26 11.22
CA PHE A 62 5.43 0.07 11.58
C PHE A 62 5.00 0.13 13.05
N GLY A 63 3.72 -0.14 13.29
CA GLY A 63 3.14 -0.18 14.63
C GLY A 63 2.59 1.15 15.14
N HIS A 64 2.92 2.29 14.53
CA HIS A 64 2.45 3.61 15.03
C HIS A 64 1.18 4.14 14.33
N ALA A 65 0.83 3.60 13.15
CA ALA A 65 -0.37 4.02 12.44
C ALA A 65 -1.65 3.87 13.28
N LEU A 66 -1.79 2.76 14.03
CA LEU A 66 -2.94 2.56 14.92
C LEU A 66 -2.97 3.62 16.04
N ASP A 67 -1.84 3.91 16.67
CA ASP A 67 -1.77 4.90 17.74
C ASP A 67 -2.17 6.30 17.25
N ARG A 68 -1.71 6.68 16.05
CA ARG A 68 -2.08 7.95 15.41
C ARG A 68 -3.57 7.99 15.07
N ILE A 69 -4.12 6.93 14.48
CA ILE A 69 -5.55 6.83 14.19
C ILE A 69 -6.38 6.96 15.47
N LEU A 70 -6.01 6.23 16.53
CA LEU A 70 -6.71 6.28 17.82
C LEU A 70 -6.61 7.66 18.48
N ARG A 71 -5.46 8.33 18.37
CA ARG A 71 -5.28 9.71 18.79
C ARG A 71 -6.25 10.64 18.07
N GLU A 72 -6.35 10.56 16.75
CA GLU A 72 -7.26 11.43 15.98
C GLU A 72 -8.73 11.16 16.34
N VAL A 73 -9.10 9.89 16.55
CA VAL A 73 -10.45 9.52 17.04
C VAL A 73 -10.73 10.08 18.44
N LEU A 74 -9.77 9.98 19.36
CA LEU A 74 -9.88 10.53 20.71
C LEU A 74 -10.05 12.06 20.70
N LEU A 75 -9.37 12.73 19.77
CA LEU A 75 -9.38 14.19 19.65
C LEU A 75 -10.59 14.73 18.87
N ALA A 76 -11.26 13.94 18.04
CA ALA A 76 -12.44 14.39 17.28
C ALA A 76 -13.60 14.83 18.18
N ASP A 77 -14.23 15.97 17.88
CA ASP A 77 -15.34 16.53 18.66
C ASP A 77 -16.64 15.73 18.45
N PRO A 78 -17.17 15.00 19.44
CA PRO A 78 -18.38 14.18 19.27
C PRO A 78 -19.61 14.98 18.82
N ALA A 79 -19.65 16.30 19.08
CA ALA A 79 -20.75 17.16 18.67
C ALA A 79 -20.87 17.29 17.13
N ARG A 80 -19.83 16.92 16.37
CA ARG A 80 -19.77 17.03 14.91
C ARG A 80 -20.21 15.77 14.17
N GLY A 81 -20.81 14.83 14.89
CA GLY A 81 -21.36 13.59 14.35
C GLY A 81 -20.40 12.40 14.42
N PRO A 82 -20.82 11.23 13.90
CA PRO A 82 -20.02 10.02 13.96
C PRO A 82 -18.77 10.08 13.07
N ILE A 83 -17.74 9.35 13.48
CA ILE A 83 -16.50 9.17 12.73
C ILE A 83 -16.65 7.90 11.90
N TYR A 84 -16.30 8.00 10.62
CA TYR A 84 -16.27 6.89 9.70
C TYR A 84 -14.84 6.61 9.27
N LEU A 85 -14.53 5.33 9.17
CA LEU A 85 -13.25 4.83 8.69
C LEU A 85 -13.46 4.25 7.31
N LEU A 86 -12.58 4.62 6.38
CA LEU A 86 -12.40 3.91 5.11
C LEU A 86 -11.04 3.23 5.12
N LYS A 87 -10.95 2.09 4.44
CA LYS A 87 -9.69 1.38 4.24
C LYS A 87 -9.46 1.20 2.75
N LEU A 88 -8.33 1.70 2.25
CA LEU A 88 -7.88 1.44 0.89
C LEU A 88 -6.56 0.67 0.91
N ASP A 89 -6.33 -0.13 -0.13
CA ASP A 89 -5.18 -1.01 -0.25
C ASP A 89 -4.53 -0.88 -1.62
N ILE A 90 -3.20 -0.89 -1.66
CA ILE A 90 -2.46 -0.92 -2.92
C ILE A 90 -2.25 -2.37 -3.37
N SER A 91 -2.78 -2.71 -4.55
CA SER A 91 -2.57 -4.02 -5.18
C SER A 91 -1.16 -4.19 -5.70
N ASP A 92 -0.57 -5.37 -5.49
CA ASP A 92 0.79 -5.69 -5.93
C ASP A 92 1.80 -4.61 -5.49
N SER A 93 1.67 -4.14 -4.24
CA SER A 93 2.30 -2.95 -3.67
C SER A 93 3.78 -2.72 -4.05
N PHE A 94 4.69 -3.61 -3.64
CA PHE A 94 6.12 -3.45 -3.96
C PHE A 94 6.39 -3.42 -5.46
N TYR A 95 5.59 -4.14 -6.25
CA TYR A 95 5.75 -4.21 -7.70
C TYR A 95 5.32 -2.92 -8.44
N ARG A 96 4.94 -1.86 -7.71
CA ARG A 96 4.65 -0.53 -8.27
C ARG A 96 5.88 0.34 -8.46
N ILE A 97 7.01 -0.02 -7.86
CA ILE A 97 8.23 0.79 -7.91
C ILE A 97 9.29 0.03 -8.71
N GLY A 98 9.76 0.66 -9.79
CA GLY A 98 10.85 0.13 -10.62
C GLY A 98 12.18 0.10 -9.87
N LEU A 99 13.00 -0.90 -10.17
CA LEU A 99 14.39 -0.96 -9.71
C LEU A 99 15.30 -0.12 -10.61
N THR A 100 16.38 0.39 -10.02
CA THR A 100 17.52 0.88 -10.80
C THR A 100 18.15 -0.30 -11.56
N VAL A 101 18.41 -0.12 -12.85
CA VAL A 101 18.94 -1.17 -13.73
C VAL A 101 20.24 -1.78 -13.19
N ASP A 102 21.10 -0.96 -12.59
CA ASP A 102 22.41 -1.37 -12.04
C ASP A 102 22.31 -2.31 -10.83
N ASP A 103 21.17 -2.36 -10.14
CA ASP A 103 20.97 -3.23 -8.97
C ASP A 103 20.34 -4.57 -9.35
N ILE A 104 19.69 -4.66 -10.51
CA ILE A 104 19.00 -5.87 -10.98
C ILE A 104 19.91 -7.11 -10.99
N PRO A 105 21.16 -7.06 -11.47
CA PRO A 105 22.03 -8.25 -11.50
C PRO A 105 22.27 -8.88 -10.11
N LYS A 106 22.22 -8.09 -9.03
CA LYS A 106 22.42 -8.57 -7.65
C LYS A 106 21.19 -9.27 -7.08
N LEU A 107 20.03 -9.14 -7.73
CA LEU A 107 18.74 -9.66 -7.29
C LEU A 107 18.27 -10.85 -8.13
N GLY A 108 19.19 -11.52 -8.83
CA GLY A 108 18.87 -12.71 -9.62
C GLY A 108 18.35 -13.85 -8.74
N VAL A 109 17.39 -14.61 -9.25
CA VAL A 109 16.80 -15.77 -8.58
C VAL A 109 16.89 -16.97 -9.52
N ALA A 110 17.36 -18.11 -9.03
CA ALA A 110 17.38 -19.33 -9.82
C ALA A 110 15.96 -19.71 -10.25
N PHE A 111 15.73 -19.90 -11.54
CA PHE A 111 14.44 -20.33 -12.06
C PHE A 111 14.43 -21.87 -12.18
N PRO A 112 13.37 -22.56 -11.75
CA PRO A 112 13.30 -24.02 -11.86
C PRO A 112 13.39 -24.48 -13.32
N SER A 113 14.48 -25.19 -13.63
CA SER A 113 14.68 -25.88 -14.92
C SER A 113 14.72 -27.40 -14.71
N LEU A 114 14.28 -28.18 -15.69
CA LEU A 114 14.42 -29.64 -15.64
C LEU A 114 15.91 -30.05 -15.76
N PRO A 115 16.29 -31.23 -15.24
CA PRO A 115 17.63 -31.77 -15.48
C PRO A 115 17.97 -31.76 -16.98
N HIS A 116 19.18 -31.33 -17.31
CA HIS A 116 19.71 -31.21 -18.68
C HIS A 116 19.09 -30.09 -19.55
N GLN A 117 18.22 -29.25 -19.00
CA GLN A 117 17.82 -28.01 -19.66
C GLN A 117 18.78 -26.87 -19.33
N GLU A 118 18.75 -25.84 -20.17
CA GLU A 118 19.48 -24.61 -19.91
C GLU A 118 19.06 -23.99 -18.56
N THR A 119 20.05 -23.59 -17.77
CA THR A 119 19.79 -22.92 -16.49
C THR A 119 19.25 -21.53 -16.75
N LEU A 120 18.09 -21.23 -16.17
CA LEU A 120 17.41 -19.95 -16.31
C LEU A 120 17.52 -19.16 -15.01
N ILE A 121 17.73 -17.85 -15.12
CA ILE A 121 17.74 -16.92 -13.99
C ILE A 121 16.63 -15.90 -14.20
N ALA A 122 15.80 -15.72 -13.18
CA ALA A 122 14.76 -14.71 -13.13
C ALA A 122 15.29 -13.44 -12.45
N PHE A 123 15.02 -12.28 -13.04
CA PHE A 123 15.39 -10.98 -12.49
C PHE A 123 14.15 -10.12 -12.26
N PRO A 124 14.02 -9.50 -11.07
CA PRO A 124 12.97 -8.52 -10.84
C PRO A 124 13.29 -7.20 -11.55
N LEU A 125 12.28 -6.59 -12.16
CA LEU A 125 12.37 -5.23 -12.73
C LEU A 125 11.81 -4.15 -11.78
N VAL A 126 11.16 -4.60 -10.71
CA VAL A 126 10.47 -3.81 -9.68
C VAL A 126 10.86 -4.33 -8.30
N LEU A 127 10.58 -3.60 -7.23
CA LEU A 127 11.00 -4.02 -5.87
C LEU A 127 10.52 -5.46 -5.57
N PRO A 128 11.43 -6.41 -5.31
CA PRO A 128 11.05 -7.80 -5.07
C PRO A 128 10.66 -8.00 -3.60
N MET A 129 9.84 -9.02 -3.35
CA MET A 129 9.62 -9.48 -1.98
C MET A 129 10.88 -10.19 -1.45
N GLY A 130 11.27 -9.88 -0.21
CA GLY A 130 12.40 -10.49 0.50
C GLY A 130 13.69 -9.66 0.52
N TRP A 131 13.78 -8.60 -0.29
CA TRP A 131 14.91 -7.67 -0.26
C TRP A 131 14.70 -6.62 0.85
N THR A 132 15.73 -6.37 1.66
CA THR A 132 15.64 -5.51 2.85
C THR A 132 15.29 -4.06 2.54
N ASN A 133 15.66 -3.54 1.37
CA ASN A 133 15.30 -2.17 0.97
C ASN A 133 13.89 -2.05 0.32
N SER A 134 13.22 -3.15 -0.03
CA SER A 134 11.87 -3.05 -0.63
C SER A 134 10.85 -2.40 0.31
N PRO A 135 10.71 -2.81 1.60
CA PRO A 135 9.78 -2.17 2.52
C PRO A 135 10.01 -0.67 2.75
N PRO A 136 11.22 -0.17 3.08
CA PRO A 136 11.42 1.26 3.34
C PRO A 136 11.22 2.13 2.10
N ILE A 137 11.64 1.67 0.91
CA ILE A 137 11.42 2.41 -0.33
C ILE A 137 9.91 2.52 -0.60
N PHE A 138 9.17 1.42 -0.47
CA PHE A 138 7.73 1.43 -0.68
C PHE A 138 6.99 2.28 0.36
N SER A 139 7.35 2.14 1.63
CA SER A 139 6.80 2.97 2.71
C SER A 139 7.04 4.45 2.47
N THR A 140 8.20 4.85 1.92
CA THR A 140 8.45 6.25 1.56
C THR A 140 7.40 6.77 0.56
N ALA A 141 7.06 5.97 -0.45
CA ALA A 141 6.04 6.34 -1.44
C ALA A 141 4.65 6.44 -0.81
N THR A 142 4.27 5.51 0.08
CA THR A 142 2.93 5.52 0.68
C THR A 142 2.76 6.56 1.78
N GLU A 143 3.79 6.82 2.59
CA GLU A 143 3.80 7.96 3.51
C GLU A 143 3.71 9.28 2.74
N THR A 144 4.39 9.41 1.60
CA THR A 144 4.25 10.58 0.71
C THR A 144 2.80 10.75 0.23
N ILE A 145 2.10 9.67 -0.11
CA ILE A 145 0.67 9.72 -0.48
C ILE A 145 -0.18 10.22 0.70
N ALA A 146 0.06 9.71 1.91
CA ALA A 146 -0.66 10.14 3.11
C ALA A 146 -0.41 11.64 3.42
N ASP A 147 0.84 12.09 3.30
CA ASP A 147 1.22 13.50 3.47
C ASP A 147 0.53 14.41 2.45
N LEU A 148 0.53 14.02 1.17
CA LEU A 148 -0.17 14.76 0.10
C LEU A 148 -1.68 14.83 0.38
N ALA A 149 -2.28 13.73 0.81
CA ALA A 149 -3.69 13.68 1.17
C ALA A 149 -3.99 14.63 2.34
N ASN A 150 -3.24 14.53 3.43
CA ASN A 150 -3.43 15.38 4.63
C ASN A 150 -3.19 16.86 4.33
N ALA A 151 -2.20 17.21 3.51
CA ALA A 151 -1.97 18.58 3.07
C ALA A 151 -3.19 19.16 2.34
N ARG A 152 -3.81 18.38 1.43
CA ARG A 152 -5.03 18.77 0.70
C ARG A 152 -6.26 18.82 1.61
N LEU A 153 -6.32 17.96 2.62
CA LEU A 153 -7.38 17.98 3.61
C LEU A 153 -7.32 19.26 4.43
N ALA A 154 -6.12 19.68 4.85
CA ALA A 154 -5.89 20.89 5.62
C ALA A 154 -6.24 22.19 4.88
N THR A 155 -6.04 22.24 3.55
CA THR A 155 -6.38 23.42 2.74
C THR A 155 -7.88 23.60 2.47
N GLY A 156 -8.73 22.66 2.91
CA GLY A 156 -10.18 22.72 2.66
C GLY A 156 -10.57 22.48 1.19
N THR A 157 -9.65 21.98 0.36
CA THR A 157 -9.88 21.79 -1.08
C THR A 157 -11.11 20.92 -1.33
N THR A 158 -11.98 21.35 -2.25
CA THR A 158 -13.08 20.51 -2.73
C THR A 158 -12.52 19.39 -3.59
N ALA A 159 -12.84 18.14 -3.24
CA ALA A 159 -12.33 16.98 -3.96
C ALA A 159 -13.02 16.83 -5.32
N LEU A 160 -12.23 16.82 -6.39
CA LEU A 160 -12.71 16.51 -7.74
C LEU A 160 -13.31 15.10 -7.78
N PRO A 161 -14.32 14.84 -8.64
CA PRO A 161 -14.82 13.49 -8.88
C PRO A 161 -13.68 12.52 -9.23
N HIS A 162 -13.84 11.25 -8.83
CA HIS A 162 -12.86 10.21 -9.09
C HIS A 162 -13.59 8.94 -9.55
N PRO A 163 -13.16 8.28 -10.65
CA PRO A 163 -13.86 7.10 -11.19
C PRO A 163 -14.06 5.99 -10.16
N LEU A 164 -13.04 5.72 -9.35
CA LEU A 164 -13.11 4.70 -8.29
C LEU A 164 -14.05 5.08 -7.13
N ASP A 165 -14.27 6.37 -6.87
CA ASP A 165 -15.26 6.81 -5.87
C ASP A 165 -16.69 6.60 -6.37
N ASP A 166 -16.92 6.86 -7.67
CA ASP A 166 -18.21 6.58 -8.29
C ASP A 166 -18.48 5.06 -8.38
N LEU A 167 -17.44 4.26 -8.64
CA LEU A 167 -17.51 2.80 -8.56
C LEU A 167 -17.85 2.32 -7.15
N ALA A 168 -17.15 2.81 -6.12
CA ALA A 168 -17.44 2.47 -4.72
C ALA A 168 -18.89 2.79 -4.34
N LYS A 169 -19.42 3.94 -4.79
CA LYS A 169 -20.82 4.33 -4.56
C LYS A 169 -21.83 3.39 -5.22
N SER A 170 -21.47 2.72 -6.32
CA SER A 170 -22.35 1.78 -7.00
C SER A 170 -22.45 0.43 -6.29
N ILE A 171 -21.55 0.14 -5.35
CA ILE A 171 -21.54 -1.10 -4.58
C ILE A 171 -22.61 -0.99 -3.49
N PRO A 172 -23.60 -1.91 -3.45
CA PRO A 172 -24.61 -1.89 -2.41
C PRO A 172 -23.95 -2.15 -1.04
N PRO A 173 -24.29 -1.36 -0.01
CA PRO A 173 -23.74 -1.57 1.32
C PRO A 173 -24.13 -2.96 1.82
N VAL A 174 -23.15 -3.69 2.34
CA VAL A 174 -23.41 -4.92 3.09
C VAL A 174 -24.14 -4.53 4.37
N GLU A 175 -25.28 -5.15 4.67
CA GLU A 175 -25.96 -4.91 5.94
C GLU A 175 -24.98 -5.17 7.09
N PRO A 176 -24.77 -4.20 7.99
CA PRO A 176 -23.87 -4.39 9.10
C PRO A 176 -24.37 -5.57 9.93
N LEU A 177 -23.44 -6.46 10.31
CA LEU A 177 -23.76 -7.51 11.26
C LEU A 177 -24.38 -6.87 12.51
N PRO A 178 -25.47 -7.44 13.06
CA PRO A 178 -26.05 -6.93 14.28
C PRO A 178 -24.94 -6.86 15.35
N PRO A 179 -24.87 -5.75 16.13
CA PRO A 179 -23.79 -5.56 17.09
C PRO A 179 -23.73 -6.77 18.02
N THR A 180 -22.59 -7.45 18.01
CA THR A 180 -22.38 -8.70 18.76
C THR A 180 -22.42 -8.47 20.27
N CYS A 181 -22.30 -7.22 20.70
CA CYS A 181 -22.52 -6.76 22.06
C CYS A 181 -23.23 -5.41 22.05
N GLN A 182 -24.45 -5.35 22.58
CA GLN A 182 -25.10 -4.10 22.98
C GLN A 182 -24.54 -3.69 24.35
N TYR A 183 -23.32 -3.16 24.38
CA TYR A 183 -22.87 -2.48 25.58
C TYR A 183 -23.63 -1.16 25.68
N ASN A 184 -24.42 -0.98 26.73
CA ASN A 184 -24.84 0.36 27.17
C ASN A 184 -23.57 1.06 27.68
N ILE A 185 -22.79 1.63 26.76
CA ILE A 185 -21.65 2.46 27.11
C ILE A 185 -22.25 3.76 27.66
N PRO A 186 -22.07 4.08 28.95
CA PRO A 186 -22.55 5.35 29.48
C PRO A 186 -21.90 6.48 28.67
N SER A 187 -22.67 7.54 28.40
CA SER A 187 -22.12 8.75 27.79
C SER A 187 -21.13 9.36 28.77
N ILE A 188 -19.84 9.06 28.59
CA ILE A 188 -18.77 9.64 29.39
C ILE A 188 -18.52 11.04 28.83
N PRO A 189 -18.66 12.10 29.64
CA PRO A 189 -18.34 13.45 29.19
C PRO A 189 -16.88 13.51 28.77
N ARG A 190 -16.61 14.11 27.60
CA ARG A 190 -15.26 14.31 27.08
C ARG A 190 -14.40 15.02 28.12
N ASP A 191 -13.18 14.54 28.31
CA ASP A 191 -12.20 15.18 29.18
C ASP A 191 -11.97 16.65 28.76
N PRO A 192 -12.27 17.63 29.65
CA PRO A 192 -12.07 19.05 29.36
C PRO A 192 -10.63 19.45 29.08
N ALA A 193 -9.64 18.65 29.51
CA ALA A 193 -8.23 18.92 29.27
C ALA A 193 -7.79 18.59 27.84
N LEU A 194 -8.59 17.81 27.09
CA LEU A 194 -8.27 17.49 25.70
C LEU A 194 -8.51 18.71 24.80
N PRO A 195 -7.60 18.98 23.85
CA PRO A 195 -7.80 20.06 22.88
C PRO A 195 -9.05 19.76 22.04
N ARG A 196 -9.74 20.80 21.59
CA ARG A 196 -10.86 20.70 20.65
C ARG A 196 -10.41 21.16 19.27
N PRO A 197 -10.17 20.23 18.33
CA PRO A 197 -9.84 20.59 16.96
C PRO A 197 -10.95 21.45 16.35
N ALA A 198 -10.56 22.42 15.53
CA ALA A 198 -11.51 23.20 14.75
C ALA A 198 -11.98 22.37 13.55
N GLY A 199 -13.30 22.25 13.35
CA GLY A 199 -13.88 21.55 12.20
C GLY A 199 -14.11 20.06 12.40
N GLN A 200 -14.66 19.42 11.36
CA GLN A 200 -14.86 17.96 11.30
C GLN A 200 -13.50 17.25 11.18
N LEU A 201 -13.34 16.08 11.79
CA LEU A 201 -12.15 15.25 11.58
C LEU A 201 -12.04 14.86 10.11
N SER A 202 -10.87 15.13 9.51
CA SER A 202 -10.46 14.64 8.19
C SER A 202 -8.98 14.27 8.27
N TYR A 203 -8.64 13.00 8.14
CA TYR A 203 -7.26 12.53 8.27
C TYR A 203 -7.03 11.26 7.46
N VAL A 204 -5.80 11.06 6.98
CA VAL A 204 -5.37 9.81 6.34
C VAL A 204 -4.09 9.36 7.01
N ASP A 205 -4.01 8.07 7.32
CA ASP A 205 -2.78 7.40 7.73
C ASP A 205 -2.54 6.17 6.86
N VAL A 206 -1.35 5.58 6.98
CA VAL A 206 -0.99 4.37 6.25
C VAL A 206 -0.20 3.40 7.12
N PHE A 207 -0.52 2.11 6.98
CA PHE A 207 0.33 1.03 7.44
C PHE A 207 0.83 0.24 6.22
N VAL A 208 2.05 0.57 5.78
CA VAL A 208 2.67 0.00 4.58
C VAL A 208 1.83 0.27 3.33
N ASN A 209 0.92 -0.63 2.96
CA ASN A 209 0.01 -0.55 1.82
C ASN A 209 -1.46 -0.31 2.22
N ASP A 210 -1.79 -0.48 3.50
CA ASP A 210 -3.15 -0.32 4.02
C ASP A 210 -3.36 1.13 4.48
N PHE A 211 -3.98 1.95 3.63
CA PHE A 211 -4.41 3.29 4.00
C PHE A 211 -5.68 3.24 4.85
N VAL A 212 -5.74 4.11 5.85
CA VAL A 212 -6.94 4.33 6.68
C VAL A 212 -7.30 5.81 6.62
N GLY A 213 -8.46 6.12 6.05
CA GLY A 213 -9.02 7.46 6.04
C GLY A 213 -10.05 7.63 7.14
N LEU A 214 -10.03 8.77 7.83
CA LEU A 214 -10.98 9.20 8.83
C LEU A 214 -11.78 10.39 8.30
N GLY A 215 -13.10 10.28 8.32
CA GLY A 215 -14.01 11.37 7.99
C GLY A 215 -15.13 11.44 9.01
N GLN A 216 -15.32 12.62 9.60
CA GLN A 216 -16.46 12.90 10.47
C GLN A 216 -17.51 13.67 9.68
N ASP A 217 -18.74 13.17 9.69
CA ASP A 217 -19.86 13.79 8.99
C ASP A 217 -20.87 14.35 9.99
N ASP A 218 -21.29 15.59 9.72
CA ASP A 218 -22.36 16.26 10.46
C ASP A 218 -23.71 15.75 9.89
N PRO A 219 -24.73 15.48 10.73
CA PRO A 219 -26.09 15.21 10.28
C PRO A 219 -26.62 16.17 9.20
N HIS A 220 -26.11 17.40 9.13
CA HIS A 220 -26.51 18.43 8.17
C HIS A 220 -25.59 18.58 6.94
N SER A 221 -24.44 17.89 6.90
CA SER A 221 -23.48 17.92 5.77
C SER A 221 -22.71 16.60 5.66
N SER A 222 -23.16 15.73 4.74
CA SER A 222 -22.67 14.35 4.54
C SER A 222 -21.62 14.22 3.42
N SER A 223 -20.66 15.14 3.37
CA SER A 223 -19.69 15.21 2.25
C SER A 223 -18.23 14.96 2.63
N ASN A 224 -17.90 14.89 3.92
CA ASN A 224 -16.50 14.87 4.34
C ASN A 224 -15.87 13.48 4.15
N GLN A 225 -16.59 12.40 4.46
CA GLN A 225 -16.13 11.04 4.14
C GLN A 225 -15.74 10.89 2.66
N ARG A 226 -16.64 11.33 1.78
CA ARG A 226 -16.45 11.28 0.34
C ARG A 226 -15.31 12.17 -0.14
N ARG A 227 -15.16 13.33 0.50
CA ARG A 227 -14.03 14.23 0.25
C ARG A 227 -12.70 13.58 0.63
N VAL A 228 -12.61 12.94 1.80
CA VAL A 228 -11.41 12.21 2.25
C VAL A 228 -11.08 11.08 1.27
N HIS A 229 -12.09 10.29 0.89
CA HIS A 229 -11.92 9.20 -0.06
C HIS A 229 -11.34 9.67 -1.39
N ARG A 230 -11.97 10.69 -2.01
CA ARG A 230 -11.52 11.24 -3.29
C ARG A 230 -10.13 11.86 -3.21
N ILE A 231 -9.82 12.62 -2.14
CA ILE A 231 -8.50 13.23 -1.97
C ILE A 231 -7.41 12.17 -1.87
N LEU A 232 -7.68 11.08 -1.13
CA LEU A 232 -6.75 9.95 -1.04
C LEU A 232 -6.57 9.27 -2.41
N LEU A 233 -7.65 8.99 -3.14
CA LEU A 233 -7.55 8.40 -4.48
C LEU A 233 -6.73 9.27 -5.45
N HIS A 234 -6.93 10.58 -5.44
CA HIS A 234 -6.12 11.50 -6.25
C HIS A 234 -4.65 11.53 -5.78
N ALA A 235 -4.40 11.53 -4.48
CA ALA A 235 -3.03 11.47 -3.95
C ALA A 235 -2.31 10.17 -4.35
N ILE A 236 -3.03 9.05 -4.39
CA ILE A 236 -2.51 7.78 -4.91
C ILE A 236 -2.14 7.95 -6.38
N ASN A 237 -3.01 8.53 -7.21
CA ASN A 237 -2.76 8.71 -8.65
C ASN A 237 -1.55 9.60 -8.96
N ASP A 238 -1.24 10.56 -8.09
CA ASP A 238 -0.09 11.46 -8.28
C ASP A 238 1.25 10.75 -8.07
N VAL A 239 1.26 9.68 -7.26
CA VAL A 239 2.47 8.89 -6.96
C VAL A 239 2.51 7.61 -7.80
N PHE A 240 1.39 6.93 -7.94
CA PHE A 240 1.20 5.75 -8.76
C PHE A 240 0.20 6.07 -9.87
N ARG A 241 0.72 6.22 -11.09
CA ARG A 241 -0.10 6.56 -12.25
C ARG A 241 -1.30 5.59 -12.40
N PRO A 242 -2.52 6.11 -12.62
CA PRO A 242 -3.70 5.29 -12.87
C PRO A 242 -3.61 4.54 -14.21
N LEU A 243 -4.61 3.71 -14.49
CA LEU A 243 -4.74 3.05 -15.79
C LEU A 243 -5.13 4.04 -16.90
N GLU A 244 -4.50 3.89 -18.07
CA GLU A 244 -4.81 4.61 -19.30
C GLU A 244 -5.32 3.66 -20.40
N PRO A 245 -6.11 4.15 -21.37
CA PRO A 245 -6.68 3.30 -22.42
C PRO A 245 -5.68 2.53 -23.29
N GLY A 246 -4.42 2.99 -23.34
CA GLY A 246 -3.34 2.34 -24.10
C GLY A 246 -2.53 1.32 -23.31
N ASP A 247 -2.83 1.13 -22.02
CA ASP A 247 -2.07 0.21 -21.18
C ASP A 247 -2.29 -1.26 -21.60
N PRO A 248 -1.29 -2.12 -21.43
CA PRO A 248 -1.46 -3.56 -21.62
C PRO A 248 -2.54 -4.12 -20.69
N PRO A 249 -3.30 -5.15 -21.13
CA PRO A 249 -4.37 -5.74 -20.31
C PRO A 249 -3.87 -6.37 -18.99
N GLU A 250 -2.58 -6.67 -18.90
CA GLU A 250 -1.96 -7.19 -17.68
C GLU A 250 -1.67 -6.12 -16.63
N GLN A 251 -1.67 -4.84 -17.02
CA GLN A 251 -1.51 -3.72 -16.10
C GLN A 251 -2.78 -3.57 -15.25
N GLN A 252 -2.58 -3.27 -13.96
CA GLN A 252 -3.67 -3.24 -12.99
C GLN A 252 -3.77 -1.88 -12.32
N GLU A 253 -4.97 -1.52 -11.89
CA GLU A 253 -5.23 -0.35 -11.06
C GLU A 253 -4.35 -0.40 -9.80
N PRO A 254 -3.65 0.69 -9.42
CA PRO A 254 -2.91 0.75 -8.16
C PRO A 254 -3.77 0.40 -6.95
N VAL A 255 -4.98 0.94 -6.89
CA VAL A 255 -5.96 0.64 -5.83
C VAL A 255 -6.59 -0.73 -6.02
N SER A 256 -6.68 -1.49 -4.93
CA SER A 256 -7.35 -2.79 -4.89
C SER A 256 -8.86 -2.65 -5.02
N LEU A 257 -9.39 -3.05 -6.18
CA LEU A 257 -10.82 -2.99 -6.49
C LEU A 257 -11.68 -3.87 -5.54
N ASN A 258 -11.09 -4.89 -4.93
CA ASN A 258 -11.78 -5.76 -3.96
C ASN A 258 -12.00 -5.10 -2.59
N LYS A 259 -11.42 -3.93 -2.36
CA LYS A 259 -11.46 -3.17 -1.10
C LYS A 259 -11.90 -1.72 -1.31
N LEU A 260 -12.66 -1.48 -2.39
CA LEU A 260 -13.31 -0.20 -2.66
C LEU A 260 -14.53 0.03 -1.75
#